data_AF-A0A7Y0RDH4-F1
#
_entry.id   AF-A0A7Y0RDH4-F1
#
_cell.length_a   1.000
_cell.length_b   1.000
_cell.length_c   1.000
_cell.angle_alpha   90.00
_cell.angle_beta   90.00
_cell.angle_gamma   90.00
#
_symmetry.space_group_name_H-M   'P 1'
#
loop_
_entity.id
_entity.type
_entity.pdbx_description
1 polymer ?
#
loop_
_entity_poly.entity_id
_entity_poly.type
_entity_poly.pdbx_seq_one_letter_code
_entity_poly.pdbx_strand_id
1 'polypeptide(L)'
;MLSTTALADEYTTGTVTINNPWSRPTPPGVPMGVGYMAITNHGDSDVTLTGAATPRAKDVSIHESTMKDGTMSMRPLKDGLNIPAGETVKLKPHGYHLMLEKLDAPLQEGQSIPMTVNFSGAETMAIELDVAPLDGDMQRKEQEMDHSGH
;
A
#
# COMPACT_ATOMS: atom_id res chain seq x y z
N MET A 1 23.77 17.75 5.65
CA MET A 1 23.49 16.58 6.49
C MET A 1 21.99 16.59 6.74
N LEU A 2 21.20 15.91 5.91
CA LEU A 2 19.77 15.76 6.18
C LEU A 2 19.65 14.54 7.10
N SER A 3 19.34 14.80 8.37
CA SER A 3 18.98 13.78 9.34
C SER A 3 17.49 13.49 9.15
N THR A 4 17.17 12.34 8.56
CA THR A 4 15.80 11.84 8.48
C THR A 4 15.56 10.98 9.72
N THR A 5 14.83 11.51 10.70
CA THR A 5 14.29 10.71 11.80
C THR A 5 13.17 9.85 11.21
N ALA A 6 13.34 8.53 11.23
CA ALA A 6 12.36 7.56 10.75
C ALA A 6 11.12 7.55 11.67
N LEU A 7 10.17 8.43 11.39
CA LEU A 7 8.76 8.17 11.60
C LEU A 7 8.30 7.33 10.40
N ALA A 8 7.35 6.42 10.61
CA ALA A 8 6.86 5.46 9.60
C ALA A 8 6.84 6.03 8.18
N ASP A 9 7.40 5.31 7.20
CA ASP A 9 7.72 5.87 5.89
C ASP A 9 6.52 6.57 5.25
N GLU A 10 6.60 7.89 5.24
CA GLU A 10 5.64 8.80 4.63
C GLU A 10 6.29 9.36 3.37
N TYR A 11 5.53 9.29 2.28
CA TYR A 11 5.95 9.81 0.99
C TYR A 11 4.91 10.82 0.51
N THR A 12 5.35 12.02 0.17
CA THR A 12 4.46 13.10 -0.27
C THR A 12 4.93 13.64 -1.61
N THR A 13 3.99 13.81 -2.54
CA THR A 13 4.19 14.53 -3.79
C THR A 13 2.97 15.40 -4.09
N GLY A 14 3.18 16.69 -4.33
CA GLY A 14 2.10 17.66 -4.47
C GLY A 14 1.13 17.59 -3.29
N THR A 15 -0.12 17.21 -3.55
CA THR A 15 -1.20 17.07 -2.57
C THR A 15 -1.48 15.63 -2.15
N VAL A 16 -0.72 14.64 -2.65
CA VAL A 16 -0.94 13.22 -2.33
C VAL A 16 0.12 12.73 -1.36
N THR A 17 -0.33 12.05 -0.32
CA THR A 17 0.52 11.42 0.70
C THR A 17 0.26 9.92 0.74
N ILE A 18 1.32 9.11 0.77
CA ILE A 18 1.28 7.67 1.02
C ILE A 18 1.92 7.41 2.38
N ASN A 19 1.19 6.73 3.26
CA ASN A 19 1.64 6.37 4.59
C ASN A 19 1.75 4.85 4.75
N ASN A 20 2.83 4.44 5.42
CA ASN A 20 3.09 3.08 5.88
C ASN A 20 2.91 2.03 4.77
N PRO A 21 3.60 2.15 3.63
CA PRO A 21 3.60 1.12 2.61
C PRO A 21 4.27 -0.17 3.11
N TRP A 22 3.55 -1.28 3.07
CA TRP A 22 4.06 -2.57 3.54
C TRP A 22 3.51 -3.78 2.79
N SER A 23 4.21 -4.91 2.92
CA SER A 23 3.87 -6.22 2.39
C SER A 23 4.07 -7.30 3.44
N ARG A 24 3.28 -8.37 3.36
CA ARG A 24 3.58 -9.57 4.17
C ARG A 24 4.67 -10.42 3.50
N PRO A 25 5.51 -11.12 4.28
CA PRO A 25 6.43 -12.12 3.73
C PRO A 25 5.67 -13.17 2.90
N THR A 26 6.31 -13.67 1.84
CA THR A 26 5.74 -14.73 1.00
C THR A 26 6.44 -16.07 1.25
N PRO A 27 5.71 -17.20 1.32
CA PRO A 27 6.34 -18.51 1.44
C PRO A 27 7.21 -18.84 0.22
N PRO A 28 8.28 -19.65 0.38
CA PRO A 28 9.05 -20.14 -0.75
C PRO A 28 8.17 -20.81 -1.82
N GLY A 29 8.40 -20.48 -3.09
CA GLY A 29 7.66 -21.04 -4.22
C GLY A 29 6.29 -20.42 -4.49
N VAL A 30 5.86 -19.41 -3.72
CA VAL A 30 4.63 -18.63 -4.00
C VAL A 30 5.00 -17.41 -4.86
N PRO A 31 4.60 -17.36 -6.14
CA PRO A 31 4.99 -16.29 -7.06
C PRO A 31 4.12 -15.03 -6.90
N MET A 32 3.45 -14.86 -5.76
CA MET A 32 2.42 -13.85 -5.54
C MET A 32 2.65 -13.13 -4.21
N GLY A 33 2.59 -11.80 -4.23
CA GLY A 33 2.69 -10.94 -3.06
C GLY A 33 1.52 -9.95 -2.98
N VAL A 34 1.43 -9.23 -1.87
CA VAL A 34 0.42 -8.18 -1.66
C VAL A 34 1.05 -6.92 -1.11
N GLY A 35 0.57 -5.76 -1.51
CA GLY A 35 0.98 -4.46 -0.98
C GLY A 35 -0.18 -3.71 -0.35
N TYR A 36 0.08 -3.11 0.81
CA TYR A 36 -0.85 -2.35 1.62
C TYR A 36 -0.26 -0.98 1.94
N MET A 37 -1.10 0.03 2.08
CA MET A 37 -0.72 1.43 2.36
C MET A 37 -1.98 2.26 2.64
N ALA A 38 -1.82 3.43 3.24
CA ALA A 38 -2.87 4.46 3.25
C ALA A 38 -2.50 5.56 2.27
N ILE A 39 -3.46 6.01 1.46
CA ILE A 39 -3.26 7.10 0.50
C ILE A 39 -4.23 8.21 0.83
N THR A 40 -3.70 9.40 1.09
CA THR A 40 -4.46 10.60 1.41
C THR A 40 -4.34 11.61 0.27
N ASN A 41 -5.48 12.11 -0.21
CA ASN A 41 -5.53 13.18 -1.20
C ASN A 41 -5.93 14.49 -0.51
N HIS A 42 -4.97 15.38 -0.30
CA HIS A 42 -5.18 16.71 0.28
C HIS A 42 -5.59 17.77 -0.76
N GLY A 43 -5.80 17.39 -2.01
CA GLY A 43 -6.18 18.30 -3.09
C GLY A 43 -7.69 18.54 -3.16
N ASP A 44 -8.07 19.46 -4.04
CA ASP A 44 -9.47 19.86 -4.30
C ASP A 44 -10.12 19.08 -5.45
N SER A 45 -9.48 18.02 -5.96
CA SER A 45 -9.97 17.19 -7.05
C SER A 45 -9.60 15.74 -6.84
N ASP A 46 -10.45 14.84 -7.33
CA ASP A 46 -10.26 13.40 -7.24
C ASP A 46 -8.98 12.95 -7.96
N VAL A 47 -8.29 11.98 -7.35
CA VAL A 47 -7.12 11.31 -7.92
C VAL A 47 -7.44 9.84 -8.04
N THR A 48 -7.02 9.20 -9.13
CA THR A 48 -7.17 7.75 -9.28
C THR A 48 -5.81 7.08 -9.18
N LEU A 49 -5.66 6.14 -8.26
CA LEU A 49 -4.54 5.20 -8.26
C LEU A 49 -4.73 4.24 -9.45
N THR A 50 -3.87 4.33 -10.45
CA THR A 50 -4.00 3.55 -11.70
C THR A 50 -3.15 2.28 -11.69
N GLY A 51 -2.15 2.20 -10.82
CA GLY A 51 -1.35 1.00 -10.63
C GLY A 51 -0.03 1.29 -9.93
N ALA A 52 0.85 0.30 -9.93
CA ALA A 52 2.21 0.44 -9.44
C ALA A 52 3.17 -0.41 -10.29
N ALA A 53 4.47 -0.23 -10.10
CA ALA A 53 5.51 -1.04 -10.71
C ALA A 53 6.64 -1.27 -9.71
N THR A 54 7.28 -2.43 -9.78
CA THR A 54 8.47 -2.75 -8.97
C THR A 54 9.38 -3.67 -9.78
N PRO A 55 10.71 -3.58 -9.63
CA PRO A 55 11.62 -4.54 -10.24
C PRO A 55 11.50 -5.95 -9.65
N ARG A 56 10.70 -6.17 -8.59
CA ARG A 56 10.55 -7.48 -7.91
C ARG A 56 9.40 -8.34 -8.46
N ALA A 57 8.52 -7.78 -9.29
CA ALA A 57 7.32 -8.44 -9.81
C ALA A 57 7.14 -8.07 -11.28
N LYS A 58 6.62 -9.01 -12.07
CA LYS A 58 6.38 -8.75 -13.50
C LYS A 58 5.19 -7.82 -13.71
N ASP A 59 4.15 -7.98 -12.90
CA ASP A 59 2.89 -7.25 -13.02
C ASP A 59 2.44 -6.83 -11.61
N VAL A 60 1.88 -5.62 -11.47
CA VAL A 60 1.22 -5.17 -10.24
C VAL A 60 -0.17 -4.65 -10.57
N SER A 61 -1.19 -5.23 -9.94
CA SER A 61 -2.60 -4.93 -10.18
C SER A 61 -3.29 -4.51 -8.89
N ILE A 62 -4.37 -3.72 -8.98
CA ILE A 62 -5.15 -3.28 -7.81
C ILE A 62 -6.34 -4.20 -7.67
N HIS A 63 -6.50 -4.82 -6.51
CA HIS A 63 -7.56 -5.77 -6.22
C HIS A 63 -8.42 -5.28 -5.05
N GLU A 64 -9.71 -5.61 -5.10
CA GLU A 64 -10.64 -5.46 -3.99
C GLU A 64 -10.99 -6.85 -3.45
N SER A 65 -10.78 -7.06 -2.16
CA SER A 65 -11.32 -8.20 -1.43
C SER A 65 -12.59 -7.78 -0.70
N THR A 66 -13.68 -8.52 -0.90
CA THR A 66 -14.92 -8.35 -0.15
C THR A 66 -15.37 -9.69 0.43
N MET A 67 -15.92 -9.67 1.63
CA MET A 67 -16.61 -10.82 2.20
C MET A 67 -18.11 -10.64 1.98
N LYS A 68 -18.72 -11.56 1.25
CA LYS A 68 -20.17 -11.57 1.01
C LYS A 68 -20.72 -12.93 1.40
N ASP A 69 -21.66 -12.95 2.34
CA ASP A 69 -22.34 -14.17 2.80
C ASP A 69 -21.36 -15.28 3.24
N GLY A 70 -20.28 -14.90 3.94
CA GLY A 70 -19.23 -15.83 4.38
C GLY A 70 -18.27 -16.31 3.27
N THR A 71 -18.47 -15.85 2.03
CA THR A 71 -17.60 -16.15 0.88
C THR A 71 -16.69 -14.95 0.60
N MET A 72 -15.37 -15.18 0.59
CA MET A 72 -14.40 -14.19 0.14
C MET A 72 -14.41 -14.10 -1.38
N SER A 73 -14.65 -12.89 -1.91
CA SER A 73 -14.51 -12.56 -3.31
C SER A 73 -13.34 -11.59 -3.50
N MET A 74 -12.53 -11.83 -4.52
CA MET A 74 -11.42 -10.96 -4.89
C MET A 74 -11.59 -10.56 -6.35
N ARG A 75 -11.60 -9.25 -6.62
CA ARG A 75 -11.82 -8.72 -7.97
C ARG A 75 -10.75 -7.70 -8.34
N PRO A 76 -10.15 -7.78 -9.55
CA PRO A 76 -9.27 -6.73 -10.05
C PRO A 76 -10.06 -5.47 -10.41
N LEU A 77 -9.50 -4.31 -10.04
CA LEU A 77 -9.97 -2.97 -10.41
C LEU A 77 -9.21 -2.47 -11.63
N LYS A 78 -9.75 -2.74 -12.82
CA LYS A 78 -9.10 -2.38 -14.10
C LYS A 78 -9.07 -0.87 -14.36
N ASP A 79 -10.03 -0.15 -13.82
CA ASP A 79 -10.16 1.30 -13.99
C ASP A 79 -9.39 2.08 -12.91
N GLY A 80 -8.67 1.37 -12.02
CA GLY A 80 -7.98 1.95 -10.88
C GLY A 80 -8.86 2.09 -9.63
N LEU A 81 -8.32 2.77 -8.62
CA LEU A 81 -8.98 3.04 -7.35
C LEU A 81 -9.11 4.55 -7.16
N ASN A 82 -10.36 5.03 -7.05
CA ASN A 82 -10.61 6.46 -6.83
C ASN A 82 -10.25 6.87 -5.40
N ILE A 83 -9.58 8.01 -5.27
CA ILE A 83 -9.18 8.66 -4.02
C ILE A 83 -9.77 10.08 -4.06
N PRO A 84 -10.98 10.27 -3.48
CA PRO A 84 -11.66 11.55 -3.55
C PRO A 84 -10.85 12.69 -2.92
N ALA A 85 -11.13 13.92 -3.37
CA ALA A 85 -10.57 15.13 -2.77
C ALA A 85 -10.83 15.20 -1.25
N GLY A 86 -9.78 15.48 -0.46
CA GLY A 86 -9.85 15.59 1.00
C GLY A 86 -9.97 14.26 1.75
N GLU A 87 -9.98 13.12 1.06
CA GLU A 87 -10.25 11.81 1.66
C GLU A 87 -8.99 10.93 1.76
N THR A 88 -9.09 9.91 2.63
CA THR A 88 -8.08 8.86 2.77
C THR A 88 -8.64 7.52 2.35
N VAL A 89 -7.96 6.82 1.44
CA VAL A 89 -8.29 5.45 1.04
C VAL A 89 -7.22 4.49 1.55
N LYS A 90 -7.64 3.47 2.29
CA LYS A 90 -6.75 2.46 2.88
C LYS A 90 -6.73 1.17 2.03
N LEU A 91 -5.55 0.79 1.57
CA LEU A 91 -5.26 -0.54 1.05
C LEU A 91 -4.85 -1.42 2.24
N LYS A 92 -5.71 -2.34 2.64
CA LYS A 92 -5.56 -3.16 3.85
C LYS A 92 -6.06 -4.60 3.65
N PRO A 93 -5.70 -5.55 4.52
CA PRO A 93 -6.27 -6.89 4.50
C PRO A 93 -7.81 -6.86 4.49
N HIS A 94 -8.41 -7.72 3.66
CA HIS A 94 -9.87 -7.80 3.45
C HIS A 94 -10.52 -6.53 2.85
N GLY A 95 -9.74 -5.66 2.23
CA GLY A 95 -10.21 -4.52 1.43
C GLY A 95 -9.42 -4.39 0.14
N TYR A 96 -9.06 -3.15 -0.23
CA TYR A 96 -8.18 -2.90 -1.37
C TYR A 96 -6.75 -3.34 -1.08
N HIS A 97 -6.04 -3.83 -2.09
CA HIS A 97 -4.62 -4.15 -2.00
C HIS A 97 -3.97 -4.15 -3.38
N LEU A 98 -2.67 -3.92 -3.42
CA LEU A 98 -1.86 -4.21 -4.60
C LEU A 98 -1.58 -5.72 -4.62
N MET A 99 -1.73 -6.34 -5.78
CA MET A 99 -1.35 -7.72 -6.03
C MET A 99 -0.07 -7.71 -6.85
N LEU A 100 1.02 -8.23 -6.29
CA LEU A 100 2.30 -8.37 -6.99
C LEU A 100 2.33 -9.76 -7.62
N GLU A 101 2.35 -9.83 -8.94
CA GLU A 101 2.28 -11.10 -9.67
C GLU A 101 3.63 -11.48 -10.27
N LYS A 102 3.92 -12.79 -10.25
CA LYS A 102 5.15 -13.38 -10.77
C LYS A 102 6.38 -12.72 -10.13
N LEU A 103 6.44 -12.83 -8.80
CA LEU A 103 7.61 -12.43 -8.04
C LEU A 103 8.84 -13.21 -8.49
N ASP A 104 9.96 -12.51 -8.68
CA ASP A 104 11.24 -13.14 -9.06
C ASP A 104 11.85 -13.96 -7.91
N ALA A 105 11.57 -13.55 -6.67
CA ALA A 105 11.98 -14.23 -5.46
C ALA A 105 10.98 -13.96 -4.32
N PRO A 106 10.91 -14.84 -3.30
CA PRO A 106 10.06 -14.61 -2.13
C PRO A 106 10.35 -13.26 -1.45
N LEU A 107 9.31 -12.65 -0.90
CA LEU A 107 9.44 -11.46 -0.06
C LEU A 107 9.81 -11.93 1.35
N GLN A 108 10.93 -11.43 1.88
CA GLN A 108 11.42 -11.83 3.19
C GLN A 108 11.25 -10.70 4.20
N GLU A 109 10.91 -11.04 5.44
CA GLU A 109 10.79 -10.09 6.53
C GLU A 109 12.05 -9.22 6.67
N GLY A 110 11.85 -7.92 6.93
CA GLY A 110 12.91 -6.93 7.04
C GLY A 110 13.47 -6.44 5.71
N GLN A 111 12.94 -6.93 4.57
CA GLN A 111 13.27 -6.35 3.26
C GLN A 111 12.47 -5.07 3.01
N SER A 112 13.11 -4.16 2.27
CA SER A 112 12.51 -2.98 1.67
C SER A 112 12.46 -3.19 0.16
N ILE A 113 11.29 -3.02 -0.45
CA ILE A 113 11.10 -3.24 -1.90
C ILE A 113 10.81 -1.90 -2.58
N PRO A 114 11.67 -1.45 -3.52
CA PRO A 114 11.39 -0.23 -4.26
C PRO A 114 10.14 -0.41 -5.13
N MET A 115 9.26 0.59 -5.10
CA MET A 115 8.02 0.61 -5.85
C MET A 115 7.73 2.01 -6.39
N THR A 116 7.19 2.07 -7.59
CA THR A 116 6.72 3.29 -8.23
C THR A 116 5.20 3.23 -8.31
N VAL A 117 4.51 4.13 -7.63
CA VAL A 117 3.04 4.23 -7.59
C VAL A 117 2.57 5.27 -8.60
N ASN A 118 1.63 4.87 -9.46
CA ASN A 118 1.14 5.71 -10.56
C ASN A 118 -0.28 6.20 -10.29
N PHE A 119 -0.49 7.47 -10.55
CA PHE A 119 -1.76 8.14 -10.38
C PHE A 119 -2.22 8.77 -11.71
N SER A 120 -3.53 8.90 -11.87
CA SER A 120 -4.15 9.83 -12.81
C SER A 120 -4.67 11.02 -12.01
N GLY A 121 -4.24 12.23 -12.39
CA GLY A 121 -4.56 13.47 -11.66
C GLY A 121 -3.53 13.87 -10.60
N ALA A 122 -2.46 13.09 -10.40
CA ALA A 122 -1.33 13.42 -9.54
C ALA A 122 -0.02 12.89 -10.12
N GLU A 123 1.12 13.33 -9.57
CA GLU A 123 2.44 12.85 -9.98
C GLU A 123 2.70 11.42 -9.49
N THR A 124 3.47 10.67 -10.28
CA THR A 124 3.99 9.36 -9.87
C THR A 124 4.92 9.50 -8.66
N MET A 125 4.86 8.53 -7.75
CA MET A 125 5.62 8.55 -6.49
C MET A 125 6.50 7.32 -6.37
N ALA A 126 7.78 7.50 -6.04
CA ALA A 126 8.67 6.42 -5.65
C ALA A 126 8.58 6.21 -4.14
N ILE A 127 8.33 4.98 -3.73
CA ILE A 127 8.20 4.56 -2.34
C ILE A 127 8.98 3.27 -2.10
N GLU A 128 9.23 2.95 -0.84
CA GLU A 128 9.69 1.63 -0.42
C GLU A 128 8.53 0.87 0.23
N LEU A 129 8.39 -0.41 -0.07
CA LEU A 129 7.39 -1.30 0.51
C LEU A 129 8.06 -2.22 1.51
N ASP A 130 7.82 -1.98 2.80
CA ASP A 130 8.44 -2.75 3.88
C ASP A 130 7.82 -4.14 4.05
N VAL A 131 8.63 -5.17 4.15
CA VAL A 131 8.15 -6.54 4.33
C VAL A 131 8.12 -6.89 5.81
N ALA A 132 6.92 -6.99 6.38
CA ALA A 132 6.71 -7.30 7.80
C ALA A 132 5.45 -8.17 8.01
N PRO A 133 5.43 -9.07 9.01
CA PRO A 133 4.23 -9.80 9.38
C PRO A 133 3.16 -8.85 9.93
N LEU A 134 1.87 -9.15 9.71
CA LEU A 134 0.74 -8.34 10.19
C LEU A 134 0.74 -8.15 11.71
N ASP A 135 1.26 -9.14 12.46
CA ASP A 135 1.33 -9.13 13.92
C ASP A 135 2.65 -8.55 14.45
N GLY A 136 3.63 -8.27 13.58
CA GLY A 136 4.91 -7.67 13.94
C GLY A 136 4.85 -6.16 13.80
N ASP A 137 4.88 -5.45 14.94
CA ASP A 137 5.15 -4.01 15.10
C ASP A 137 4.24 -2.99 14.40
N MET A 138 3.44 -3.37 13.41
CA MET A 138 2.49 -2.45 12.75
C MET A 138 1.19 -2.28 13.54
N GLN A 139 0.76 -3.29 14.30
CA GLN A 139 -0.33 -3.12 15.29
C GLN A 139 0.06 -2.15 16.41
N ARG A 140 1.36 -2.06 16.76
CA ARG A 140 1.82 -1.07 17.75
C ARG A 140 1.78 0.37 17.24
N LYS A 141 1.88 0.59 15.92
CA LYS A 141 1.79 1.93 15.31
C LYS A 141 0.37 2.39 15.01
N GLU A 142 -0.58 1.48 14.76
CA GLU A 142 -2.02 1.84 14.65
C GLU A 142 -2.67 2.10 16.02
N GLN A 143 -2.21 1.45 17.10
CA GLN A 143 -2.78 1.63 18.45
C GLN A 143 -2.26 2.87 19.20
N GLU A 144 -1.22 3.55 18.72
CA GLU A 144 -0.65 4.73 19.41
C GLU A 144 -1.30 6.07 18.97
N MET A 145 -2.31 6.05 18.09
CA MET A 145 -3.02 7.25 17.62
C MET A 145 -4.39 7.49 18.27
N ASP A 146 -4.80 6.67 19.24
CA ASP A 146 -5.97 6.95 20.06
C ASP A 146 -5.64 6.67 21.52
N HIS A 147 -5.28 7.72 22.27
CA HIS A 147 -5.67 7.96 23.66
C HIS A 147 -5.14 9.33 24.12
N SER A 148 -5.65 10.39 23.49
CA SER A 148 -5.66 11.71 24.11
C SER A 148 -6.88 11.84 25.02
N GLY A 149 -6.67 11.74 26.33
CA GLY A 149 -7.41 12.53 27.33
C GLY A 149 -8.67 11.93 27.95
N HIS A 150 -8.53 11.37 29.15
CA HIS A 150 -9.08 11.96 30.38
C HIS A 150 -8.37 11.42 31.63
#